data_AF-A0A6J1YKB6-F1
#
_entry.id   AF-A0A6J1YKB6-F1
#
_cell.length_a   1.000
_cell.length_b   1.000
_cell.length_c   1.000
_cell.angle_alpha   90.00
_cell.angle_beta   90.00
_cell.angle_gamma   90.00
#
_symmetry.space_group_name_H-M   'P 1'
#
loop_
_entity.id
_entity.type
_entity.pdbx_description
1 polymer ?
#
loop_
_entity_poly.entity_id
_entity_poly.type
_entity_poly.pdbx_seq_one_letter_code
_entity_poly.pdbx_strand_id
1 'polypeptide(L)'
;MLLSSRCVPGTVSNPVYIFCKAVIIPILQTGERSPEQLADLPRALRLTKCQSQCPTSGPELGSLPPPRSCLEMLLLLLFLLLLLLLPLLAVLWQRQPQDARLSWLAGLQHRVAAGTLCWAAAWQQWRLEQSTLHAGQSQQQALKWCLQGAQGPRGPLRGNTDISTFRNHLPLTKASQAQEEESEGQLSPPTSTQYYGEASLQATLLGLAALNKAYPEVLAPGGTACVTPTSPWPCPLPWPWRALGQVSAPGAKHPGALLLKALRSPGLRALEGGTAAELLDVFVGLEADGEELAETIAAGNPGVPLPRRAAELREALEQGPRGLALRLWPKLQVVVTLDAGGQAEAVAALEALWCQGLAFFSPAYSASGGVVGLNLWPEQPRGLYLLPPGAPFIELLPVNKGAQEEAASTVLLAEAQKGKEYELVLTDHISLTRCCLGDVVQVVGAYNRCPVVRFVCRLGQALSVRGEDIREDVFSEALGRAVGQWPGAKLLDHSCVESSILGIPLLP
;
A
#
# COMPACT_ATOMS: atom_id res chain seq x y z
N MET A 1 8.82 20.75 14.93
CA MET A 1 9.85 21.38 15.80
C MET A 1 11.20 20.80 15.39
N LEU A 2 12.22 21.61 15.10
CA LEU A 2 13.58 21.10 14.84
C LEU A 2 14.24 20.82 16.19
N LEU A 3 14.37 19.55 16.56
CA LEU A 3 15.17 19.15 17.72
C LEU A 3 16.63 19.06 17.27
N SER A 4 17.46 20.00 17.73
CA SER A 4 18.92 19.94 17.60
C SER A 4 19.50 19.62 18.97
N SER A 5 20.03 18.42 19.14
CA SER A 5 20.81 18.07 20.33
C SER A 5 22.28 18.48 20.13
N ARG A 6 22.77 19.41 20.95
CA ARG A 6 24.21 19.71 21.07
C ARG A 6 24.86 18.75 22.05
N CYS A 7 25.90 18.03 21.63
CA CYS A 7 26.91 17.51 22.55
C CYS A 7 27.91 18.63 22.90
N VAL A 8 28.14 18.87 24.20
CA VAL A 8 29.07 19.88 24.75
C VAL A 8 30.40 19.19 25.11
N PRO A 9 31.57 19.86 24.99
CA PRO A 9 32.69 19.32 24.21
C PRO A 9 33.86 18.77 25.04
N GLY A 10 34.60 17.84 24.43
CA GLY A 10 36.00 17.57 24.69
C GLY A 10 36.76 17.51 23.38
N THR A 11 37.55 18.55 23.10
CA THR A 11 38.59 18.66 22.06
C THR A 11 38.21 18.50 20.57
N VAL A 12 38.19 19.65 19.88
CA VAL A 12 38.42 19.89 18.43
C VAL A 12 37.87 18.82 17.47
N SER A 13 36.60 18.94 17.08
CA SER A 13 36.14 18.52 15.75
C SER A 13 34.76 19.11 15.46
N ASN A 14 34.53 19.44 14.20
CA ASN A 14 33.35 20.13 13.68
C ASN A 14 32.02 19.61 14.27
N PRO A 15 31.03 20.49 14.52
CA PRO A 15 29.70 20.06 14.95
C PRO A 15 29.04 19.25 13.83
N VAL A 16 28.62 18.03 14.16
CA VAL A 16 27.85 17.15 13.28
C VAL A 16 26.41 17.12 13.78
N TYR A 17 25.45 17.13 12.86
CA TYR A 17 24.03 17.27 13.16
C TYR A 17 23.27 16.05 12.66
N ILE A 18 22.49 15.42 13.54
CA ILE A 18 21.40 14.53 13.14
C ILE A 18 20.16 15.43 13.00
N PHE A 19 19.61 15.50 11.79
CA PHE A 19 18.38 16.24 11.56
C PHE A 19 17.20 15.30 11.68
N CYS A 20 16.43 15.46 12.76
CA CYS A 20 15.13 14.83 12.90
C CYS A 20 14.04 15.83 12.53
N LYS A 21 13.21 15.49 11.55
CA LYS A 21 11.95 16.19 11.30
C LYS A 21 10.85 15.38 11.96
N ALA A 22 10.43 15.82 13.15
CA ALA A 22 9.27 15.28 13.83
C ALA A 22 8.07 16.22 13.65
N VAL A 23 6.94 15.66 13.20
CA VAL A 23 5.65 16.35 13.22
C VAL A 23 5.04 16.12 14.60
N ILE A 24 5.01 17.18 15.39
CA ILE A 24 4.50 17.18 16.77
C ILE A 24 3.43 18.26 16.81
N ILE A 25 2.19 17.87 17.06
CA ILE A 25 1.10 18.81 17.28
C ILE A 25 0.88 18.96 18.79
N PRO A 26 0.99 20.18 19.35
CA PRO A 26 0.56 20.43 20.72
C PRO A 26 -0.97 20.42 20.78
N ILE A 27 -1.55 19.63 21.69
CA ILE A 27 -2.99 19.71 21.99
C ILE A 27 -3.21 20.97 22.83
N LEU A 28 -3.42 22.11 22.18
CA LEU A 28 -3.71 23.37 22.86
C LEU A 28 -5.19 23.44 23.25
N GLN A 29 -5.45 23.71 24.54
CA GLN A 29 -6.73 24.26 24.96
C GLN A 29 -6.82 25.71 24.45
N THR A 30 -7.98 26.01 23.86
CA THR A 30 -8.40 27.21 23.13
C THR A 30 -7.85 28.57 23.62
N GLY A 31 -7.42 29.42 22.67
CA GLY A 31 -7.20 30.86 22.85
C GLY A 31 -6.70 31.56 21.57
N GLU A 32 -7.45 32.54 21.08
CA GLU A 32 -7.42 33.22 19.76
C GLU A 32 -6.15 34.01 19.38
N ARG A 33 -5.78 34.03 18.08
CA ARG A 33 -5.74 35.25 17.21
C ARG A 33 -5.27 34.98 15.76
N SER A 34 -5.79 35.83 14.87
CA SER A 34 -5.77 35.87 13.40
C SER A 34 -4.45 36.38 12.76
N PRO A 35 -4.22 36.11 11.44
CA PRO A 35 -2.92 36.19 10.76
C PRO A 35 -2.81 37.35 9.74
N GLU A 36 -1.59 37.70 9.31
CA GLU A 36 -1.33 38.40 8.04
C GLU A 36 0.06 38.07 7.42
N GLN A 37 -0.01 37.68 6.14
CA GLN A 37 0.86 37.97 4.98
C GLN A 37 2.34 37.52 4.91
N LEU A 38 2.67 36.70 3.89
CA LEU A 38 3.44 37.16 2.72
C LEU A 38 3.42 36.11 1.57
N ALA A 39 3.25 36.58 0.34
CA ALA A 39 3.31 35.82 -0.92
C ALA A 39 4.53 36.20 -1.78
N ASP A 40 4.67 35.51 -2.93
CA ASP A 40 5.48 35.77 -4.15
C ASP A 40 6.90 35.18 -4.21
N LEU A 41 7.44 34.55 -5.28
CA LEU A 41 7.15 34.39 -6.74
C LEU A 41 8.13 33.26 -7.27
N PRO A 42 8.28 32.86 -8.58
CA PRO A 42 7.46 32.90 -9.80
C PRO A 42 7.27 31.55 -10.56
N ARG A 43 6.40 31.58 -11.58
CA ARG A 43 6.19 30.58 -12.66
C ARG A 43 7.17 30.76 -13.83
N ALA A 44 7.61 29.66 -14.46
CA ALA A 44 7.55 29.42 -15.93
C ALA A 44 8.28 28.13 -16.36
N LEU A 45 7.64 27.28 -17.17
CA LEU A 45 8.16 26.77 -18.46
C LEU A 45 7.13 25.90 -19.20
N ARG A 46 6.88 26.27 -20.46
CA ARG A 46 6.18 25.48 -21.50
C ARG A 46 7.18 24.55 -22.20
N LEU A 47 6.66 23.51 -22.87
CA LEU A 47 7.16 22.73 -24.05
C LEU A 47 6.80 21.25 -23.83
N THR A 48 6.37 20.40 -24.77
CA THR A 48 5.87 20.49 -26.15
C THR A 48 5.18 19.15 -26.43
N LYS A 49 4.27 19.14 -27.40
CA LYS A 49 3.48 17.99 -27.85
C LYS A 49 4.37 16.97 -28.58
N CYS A 50 4.40 15.71 -28.16
CA CYS A 50 4.93 14.59 -28.94
C CYS A 50 3.87 13.48 -29.05
N GLN A 51 3.34 13.31 -30.27
CA GLN A 51 2.68 12.09 -30.71
C GLN A 51 3.75 11.09 -31.11
N SER A 52 3.68 9.85 -30.62
CA SER A 52 4.35 8.73 -31.28
C SER A 52 3.49 7.47 -31.19
N GLN A 53 3.50 6.74 -32.31
CA GLN A 53 2.64 5.63 -32.67
C GLN A 53 3.06 4.32 -32.01
N CYS A 54 2.09 3.46 -31.76
CA CYS A 54 2.27 2.06 -31.37
C CYS A 54 2.96 1.24 -32.46
N PRO A 55 3.70 0.19 -32.08
CA PRO A 55 3.74 -1.05 -32.83
C PRO A 55 3.07 -2.19 -32.05
N THR A 56 2.17 -2.87 -32.74
CA THR A 56 1.57 -4.16 -32.42
C THR A 56 2.53 -5.30 -32.74
N SER A 57 2.90 -6.12 -31.76
CA SER A 57 3.14 -7.56 -31.93
C SER A 57 3.33 -8.23 -30.57
N GLY A 58 2.50 -9.23 -30.28
CA GLY A 58 2.71 -10.17 -29.18
C GLY A 58 3.04 -11.55 -29.75
N PRO A 59 3.75 -12.41 -29.00
CA PRO A 59 3.70 -13.84 -29.23
C PRO A 59 2.74 -14.50 -28.23
N GLU A 60 1.85 -15.33 -28.78
CA GLU A 60 1.04 -16.29 -28.04
C GLU A 60 1.92 -17.41 -27.48
N LEU A 61 1.68 -17.80 -26.22
CA LEU A 61 2.13 -19.09 -25.71
C LEU A 61 0.98 -19.76 -24.96
N GLY A 62 0.57 -20.91 -25.49
CA GLY A 62 -0.56 -21.69 -25.01
C GLY A 62 -0.30 -22.42 -23.70
N SER A 63 -1.38 -22.62 -22.96
CA SER A 63 -1.48 -23.68 -21.95
C SER A 63 -2.84 -24.37 -22.11
N LEU A 64 -2.82 -25.70 -22.23
CA LEU A 64 -4.01 -26.57 -22.24
C LEU A 64 -4.66 -26.60 -20.84
N PRO A 65 -6.01 -26.62 -20.73
CA PRO A 65 -6.71 -26.79 -19.46
C PRO A 65 -7.09 -28.27 -19.16
N PRO A 66 -7.36 -28.63 -17.88
CA PRO A 66 -7.91 -29.95 -17.49
C PRO A 66 -9.47 -29.97 -17.61
N PRO A 67 -10.17 -31.10 -17.31
CA PRO A 67 -11.22 -31.68 -18.16
C PRO A 67 -12.52 -30.88 -18.24
N ARG A 68 -13.06 -30.83 -19.47
CA ARG A 68 -14.06 -29.87 -19.96
C ARG A 68 -15.54 -30.31 -19.90
N SER A 69 -15.89 -31.53 -19.55
CA SER A 69 -17.23 -32.05 -19.94
C SER A 69 -18.43 -31.54 -19.12
N CYS A 70 -18.35 -31.41 -17.79
CA CYS A 70 -19.53 -30.99 -16.99
C CYS A 70 -19.69 -29.47 -16.91
N LEU A 71 -18.58 -28.73 -16.87
CA LEU A 71 -18.61 -27.27 -16.74
C LEU A 71 -19.04 -26.60 -18.05
N GLU A 72 -18.59 -27.12 -19.20
CA GLU A 72 -19.00 -26.61 -20.53
C GLU A 72 -20.48 -26.88 -20.80
N MET A 73 -21.00 -28.04 -20.36
CA MET A 73 -22.43 -28.35 -20.47
C MET A 73 -23.28 -27.41 -19.62
N LEU A 74 -22.84 -27.09 -18.39
CA LEU A 74 -23.52 -26.12 -17.52
C LEU A 74 -23.46 -24.70 -18.10
N LEU A 75 -22.30 -24.30 -18.64
CA LEU A 75 -22.10 -23.01 -19.31
C LEU A 75 -22.95 -22.88 -20.58
N LEU A 76 -23.06 -23.93 -21.39
CA LEU A 76 -23.95 -23.98 -22.55
C LEU A 76 -25.42 -23.85 -22.15
N LEU A 77 -25.84 -24.52 -21.07
CA LEU A 77 -27.21 -24.43 -20.56
C LEU A 77 -27.53 -23.02 -20.06
N LEU A 78 -26.61 -22.41 -19.31
CA LEU A 78 -26.71 -21.02 -18.84
C LEU A 78 -26.75 -20.02 -20.01
N PHE A 79 -25.94 -20.25 -21.04
CA PHE A 79 -25.92 -19.42 -22.25
C PHE A 79 -27.23 -19.50 -23.04
N LEU A 80 -27.78 -20.71 -23.22
CA LEU A 80 -29.09 -20.91 -23.85
C LEU A 80 -30.22 -20.25 -23.05
N LEU A 81 -30.17 -20.34 -21.72
CA LEU A 81 -31.15 -19.70 -20.83
C LEU A 81 -31.07 -18.17 -20.93
N LEU A 82 -29.85 -17.61 -21.00
CA LEU A 82 -29.61 -16.18 -21.19
C LEU A 82 -30.17 -15.67 -22.54
N LEU A 83 -29.98 -16.43 -23.62
CA LEU A 83 -30.53 -16.12 -24.94
C LEU A 83 -32.06 -16.11 -24.96
N LEU A 84 -32.70 -17.02 -24.22
CA LEU A 84 -34.16 -17.08 -24.06
C LEU A 84 -34.72 -15.90 -23.22
N LEU A 85 -33.97 -15.44 -22.23
CA LEU A 85 -34.39 -14.36 -21.32
C LEU A 85 -34.12 -12.95 -21.89
N LEU A 86 -33.14 -12.81 -22.78
CA LEU A 86 -32.77 -11.53 -23.42
C LEU A 86 -33.97 -10.77 -24.05
N PRO A 87 -34.85 -11.39 -24.86
CA PRO A 87 -35.97 -10.69 -25.48
C PRO A 87 -37.06 -10.30 -24.46
N LEU A 88 -37.30 -11.12 -23.42
CA LEU A 88 -38.21 -10.79 -22.32
C LEU A 88 -37.70 -9.59 -21.50
N LEU A 89 -36.40 -9.57 -21.22
CA LEU A 89 -35.73 -8.44 -20.57
C LEU A 89 -35.78 -7.19 -21.43
N ALA A 90 -35.61 -7.30 -22.76
CA ALA A 90 -35.71 -6.17 -23.70
C ALA A 90 -37.12 -5.56 -23.78
N VAL A 91 -38.18 -6.39 -23.67
CA VAL A 91 -39.57 -5.90 -23.63
C VAL A 91 -39.87 -5.18 -22.31
N LEU A 92 -39.40 -5.73 -21.18
CA LEU A 92 -39.51 -5.07 -19.87
C LEU A 92 -38.67 -3.78 -19.82
N TRP A 93 -37.52 -3.76 -20.50
CA TRP A 93 -36.64 -2.61 -20.68
C TRP A 93 -37.35 -1.44 -21.35
N GLN A 94 -38.07 -1.72 -22.44
CA GLN A 94 -38.74 -0.69 -23.24
C GLN A 94 -39.94 -0.04 -22.54
N ARG A 95 -40.47 -0.64 -21.46
CA ARG A 95 -41.61 -0.10 -20.70
C ARG A 95 -41.22 0.82 -19.54
N GLN A 96 -39.94 0.88 -19.15
CA GLN A 96 -39.48 1.70 -18.02
C GLN A 96 -39.15 3.14 -18.44
N PRO A 97 -39.32 4.15 -17.57
CA PRO A 97 -38.84 5.52 -17.81
C PRO A 97 -37.30 5.57 -17.87
N GLN A 98 -36.73 6.55 -18.58
CA GLN A 98 -35.28 6.58 -18.88
C GLN A 98 -34.38 6.57 -17.63
N ASP A 99 -34.76 7.27 -16.55
CA ASP A 99 -34.00 7.28 -15.29
C ASP A 99 -34.03 5.93 -14.54
N ALA A 100 -35.15 5.22 -14.64
CA ALA A 100 -35.29 3.88 -14.08
C ALA A 100 -34.48 2.84 -14.88
N ARG A 101 -34.26 3.06 -16.18
CA ARG A 101 -33.36 2.25 -16.99
C ARG A 101 -31.90 2.46 -16.59
N LEU A 102 -31.43 3.69 -16.43
CA LEU A 102 -30.02 3.94 -16.07
C LEU A 102 -29.67 3.39 -14.68
N SER A 103 -30.57 3.54 -13.70
CA SER A 103 -30.41 2.97 -12.37
C SER A 103 -30.48 1.44 -12.37
N TRP A 104 -31.35 0.83 -13.19
CA TRP A 104 -31.36 -0.62 -13.36
C TRP A 104 -30.09 -1.16 -14.03
N LEU A 105 -29.57 -0.49 -15.08
CA LEU A 105 -28.29 -0.88 -15.69
C LEU A 105 -27.15 -0.82 -14.68
N ALA A 106 -27.06 0.27 -13.92
CA ALA A 106 -26.04 0.43 -12.90
C ALA A 106 -26.16 -0.67 -11.82
N GLY A 107 -27.38 -0.98 -11.39
CA GLY A 107 -27.64 -2.07 -10.45
C GLY A 107 -27.30 -3.45 -11.00
N LEU A 108 -27.61 -3.73 -12.28
CA LEU A 108 -27.24 -4.98 -12.94
C LEU A 108 -25.73 -5.09 -13.13
N GLN A 109 -25.06 -4.04 -13.61
CA GLN A 109 -23.60 -3.99 -13.76
C GLN A 109 -22.91 -4.22 -12.41
N HIS A 110 -23.39 -3.59 -11.35
CA HIS A 110 -22.87 -3.80 -10.00
C HIS A 110 -23.03 -5.26 -9.54
N ARG A 111 -24.21 -5.87 -9.73
CA ARG A 111 -24.44 -7.28 -9.38
C ARG A 111 -23.56 -8.24 -10.18
N VAL A 112 -23.41 -8.00 -11.48
CA VAL A 112 -22.53 -8.80 -12.34
C VAL A 112 -21.08 -8.65 -11.89
N ALA A 113 -20.59 -7.42 -11.69
CA ALA A 113 -19.23 -7.16 -11.22
C ALA A 113 -18.96 -7.75 -9.83
N ALA A 114 -19.92 -7.68 -8.91
CA ALA A 114 -19.84 -8.31 -7.60
C ALA A 114 -19.81 -9.84 -7.70
N GLY A 115 -20.68 -10.43 -8.53
CA GLY A 115 -20.72 -11.88 -8.76
C GLY A 115 -19.42 -12.40 -9.36
N THR A 116 -18.88 -11.70 -10.37
CA THR A 116 -17.58 -12.04 -10.95
C THR A 116 -16.47 -11.84 -9.92
N LEU A 117 -16.50 -10.81 -9.06
CA LEU A 117 -15.51 -10.61 -7.99
C LEU A 117 -15.44 -11.81 -7.07
N CYS A 118 -16.60 -12.24 -6.58
CA CYS A 118 -16.70 -13.38 -5.68
C CYS A 118 -16.14 -14.64 -6.32
N TRP A 119 -16.44 -14.88 -7.61
CA TRP A 119 -15.89 -16.02 -8.33
C TRP A 119 -14.37 -15.92 -8.50
N ALA A 120 -13.84 -14.77 -8.93
CA ALA A 120 -12.41 -14.57 -9.12
C ALA A 120 -11.64 -14.67 -7.80
N ALA A 121 -12.18 -14.12 -6.72
CA ALA A 121 -11.62 -14.22 -5.39
C ALA A 121 -11.67 -15.66 -4.85
N ALA A 122 -12.77 -16.40 -5.06
CA ALA A 122 -12.85 -17.81 -4.69
C ALA A 122 -11.83 -18.66 -5.45
N TRP A 123 -11.62 -18.38 -6.74
CA TRP A 123 -10.57 -19.03 -7.53
C TRP A 123 -9.17 -18.70 -7.02
N GLN A 124 -8.89 -17.43 -6.72
CA GLN A 124 -7.61 -17.01 -6.12
C GLN A 124 -7.39 -17.62 -4.73
N GLN A 125 -8.44 -17.73 -3.93
CA GLN A 125 -8.41 -18.32 -2.60
C GLN A 125 -8.09 -19.81 -2.69
N TRP A 126 -8.75 -20.53 -3.60
CA TRP A 126 -8.44 -21.94 -3.87
C TRP A 126 -7.00 -22.14 -4.37
N ARG A 127 -6.53 -21.29 -5.30
CA ARG A 127 -5.13 -21.33 -5.78
C ARG A 127 -4.15 -21.09 -4.63
N LEU A 128 -4.41 -20.11 -3.78
CA LEU A 128 -3.60 -19.80 -2.60
C LEU A 128 -3.59 -20.95 -1.59
N GLU A 129 -4.73 -21.60 -1.35
CA GLU A 129 -4.81 -22.78 -0.48
C GLU A 129 -3.95 -23.93 -1.02
N GLN A 130 -4.05 -24.23 -2.32
CA GLN A 130 -3.23 -25.28 -2.93
C GLN A 130 -1.73 -24.96 -2.87
N SER A 131 -1.35 -23.71 -3.14
CA SER A 131 0.05 -23.29 -3.12
C SER A 131 0.64 -23.30 -1.71
N THR A 132 -0.11 -22.85 -0.72
CA THR A 132 0.32 -22.81 0.69
C THR A 132 0.34 -24.20 1.35
N LEU A 133 -0.46 -25.17 0.88
CA LEU A 133 -0.36 -26.58 1.29
C LEU A 133 0.91 -27.24 0.73
N HIS A 134 1.29 -26.90 -0.50
CA HIS A 134 2.45 -27.45 -1.21
C HIS A 134 3.60 -26.43 -1.31
N ALA A 135 3.81 -25.65 -0.24
CA ALA A 135 4.70 -24.48 -0.23
C ALA A 135 6.07 -24.72 -0.87
N GLY A 136 6.76 -25.83 -0.56
CA GLY A 136 8.07 -26.13 -1.15
C GLY A 136 8.04 -26.32 -2.67
N GLN A 137 7.02 -27.01 -3.20
CA GLN A 137 6.85 -27.17 -4.66
C GLN A 137 6.45 -25.84 -5.32
N SER A 138 5.60 -25.05 -4.67
CA SER A 138 5.21 -23.73 -5.16
C SER A 138 6.39 -22.76 -5.19
N GLN A 139 7.23 -22.75 -4.14
CA GLN A 139 8.46 -21.95 -4.12
C GLN A 139 9.45 -22.38 -5.21
N GLN A 140 9.57 -23.69 -5.48
CA GLN A 140 10.38 -24.20 -6.59
C GLN A 140 9.86 -23.73 -7.95
N GLN A 141 8.54 -23.69 -8.15
CA GLN A 141 7.93 -23.15 -9.37
C GLN A 141 8.12 -21.63 -9.47
N ALA A 142 7.96 -20.89 -8.37
CA ALA A 142 8.19 -19.45 -8.32
C ALA A 142 9.64 -19.09 -8.67
N LEU A 143 10.61 -19.82 -8.14
CA LEU A 143 12.03 -19.64 -8.49
C LEU A 143 12.26 -19.90 -9.99
N LYS A 144 11.72 -21.00 -10.53
CA LYS A 144 11.84 -21.31 -11.96
C LYS A 144 11.26 -20.18 -12.82
N TRP A 145 10.13 -19.60 -12.41
CA TRP A 145 9.52 -18.46 -13.09
C TRP A 145 10.42 -17.21 -13.04
N CYS A 146 10.96 -16.87 -11.86
CA CYS A 146 11.86 -15.72 -11.70
C CYS A 146 13.11 -15.86 -12.59
N LEU A 147 13.70 -17.06 -12.66
CA LEU A 147 14.88 -17.34 -13.47
C LEU A 147 14.62 -17.41 -14.99
N GLN A 148 13.37 -17.49 -15.44
CA GLN A 148 13.03 -17.47 -16.88
C GLN A 148 13.07 -16.04 -17.47
N GLY A 149 12.87 -15.01 -16.64
CA GLY A 149 12.82 -13.60 -17.05
C GLY A 149 14.17 -12.88 -17.11
N ALA A 150 15.19 -13.37 -16.39
CA ALA A 150 16.51 -12.76 -16.32
C ALA A 150 17.28 -12.89 -17.65
N GLN A 151 17.03 -11.98 -18.61
CA GLN A 151 17.83 -11.82 -19.83
C GLN A 151 19.05 -10.89 -19.60
N GLY A 152 19.73 -11.02 -18.47
CA GLY A 152 20.93 -10.25 -18.14
C GLY A 152 22.25 -10.99 -18.46
N PRO A 153 23.36 -10.27 -18.72
CA PRO A 153 24.65 -10.86 -19.13
C PRO A 153 25.44 -11.57 -18.02
N ARG A 154 24.91 -11.70 -16.79
CA ARG A 154 25.58 -12.39 -15.67
C ARG A 154 24.76 -13.56 -15.13
N GLY A 155 25.22 -14.79 -15.40
CA GLY A 155 24.84 -16.01 -14.68
C GLY A 155 24.62 -17.25 -15.56
N PRO A 156 25.32 -18.39 -15.31
CA PRO A 156 25.15 -19.63 -16.09
C PRO A 156 23.93 -20.47 -15.70
N LEU A 157 23.16 -20.05 -14.69
CA LEU A 157 22.05 -20.83 -14.11
C LEU A 157 20.76 -20.59 -14.90
N ARG A 158 20.65 -21.24 -16.06
CA ARG A 158 19.48 -21.15 -16.95
C ARG A 158 18.62 -22.40 -16.84
N GLY A 159 17.31 -22.20 -16.66
CA GLY A 159 16.25 -23.19 -16.92
C GLY A 159 16.36 -24.53 -16.19
N ASN A 160 15.55 -24.70 -15.14
CA ASN A 160 15.36 -25.93 -14.34
C ASN A 160 16.32 -26.14 -13.15
N THR A 161 17.01 -25.10 -12.71
CA THR A 161 17.81 -25.09 -11.47
C THR A 161 16.98 -25.44 -10.24
N ASP A 162 17.49 -26.32 -9.38
CA ASP A 162 16.86 -26.60 -8.08
C ASP A 162 17.15 -25.50 -7.05
N ILE A 163 16.24 -25.25 -6.10
CA ILE A 163 16.44 -24.26 -5.03
C ILE A 163 17.79 -24.46 -4.34
N SER A 164 18.18 -25.71 -4.07
CA SER A 164 19.45 -26.03 -3.42
C SER A 164 20.66 -25.55 -4.23
N THR A 165 20.69 -25.86 -5.53
CA THR A 165 21.71 -25.41 -6.49
C THR A 165 21.74 -23.89 -6.59
N PHE A 166 20.58 -23.25 -6.73
CA PHE A 166 20.46 -21.79 -6.80
C PHE A 166 21.07 -21.10 -5.57
N ARG A 167 20.73 -21.58 -4.37
CA ARG A 167 21.20 -21.02 -3.10
C ARG A 167 22.69 -21.25 -2.85
N ASN A 168 23.26 -22.34 -3.38
CA ASN A 168 24.68 -22.66 -3.21
C ASN A 168 25.58 -21.87 -4.17
N HIS A 169 25.08 -21.45 -5.33
CA HIS A 169 25.89 -20.79 -6.36
C HIS A 169 25.80 -19.27 -6.37
N LEU A 170 24.72 -18.69 -5.86
CA LEU A 170 24.51 -17.25 -5.86
C LEU A 170 24.62 -16.70 -4.44
N PRO A 171 25.52 -15.73 -4.17
CA PRO A 171 25.63 -15.12 -2.85
C PRO A 171 24.40 -14.25 -2.54
N LEU A 172 24.20 -13.94 -1.26
CA LEU A 172 23.27 -12.88 -0.86
C LEU A 172 23.81 -11.52 -1.32
N THR A 173 22.94 -10.68 -1.86
CA THR A 173 23.25 -9.31 -2.29
C THR A 173 22.56 -8.29 -1.39
N LYS A 174 23.14 -7.11 -1.20
CA LYS A 174 22.49 -6.01 -0.46
C LYS A 174 21.70 -5.13 -1.44
N ALA A 175 20.57 -4.58 -0.99
CA ALA A 175 19.72 -3.69 -1.79
C ALA A 175 20.48 -2.49 -2.40
N SER A 176 21.47 -1.91 -1.69
CA SER A 176 22.27 -0.79 -2.19
C SER A 176 23.16 -1.16 -3.39
N GLN A 177 23.67 -2.39 -3.44
CA GLN A 177 24.51 -2.88 -4.53
C GLN A 177 23.69 -3.15 -5.81
N ALA A 178 22.42 -3.55 -5.66
CA ALA A 178 21.51 -3.73 -6.79
C ALA A 178 21.15 -2.40 -7.49
N GLN A 179 21.07 -1.29 -6.75
CA GLN A 179 20.81 0.05 -7.31
C GLN A 179 22.04 0.68 -7.99
N GLU A 180 23.26 0.38 -7.54
CA GLU A 180 24.50 0.84 -8.18
C GLU A 180 24.75 0.17 -9.54
N GLU A 181 24.49 -1.14 -9.66
CA GLU A 181 24.62 -1.85 -10.94
C GLU A 181 23.57 -1.40 -12.00
N GLU A 182 22.38 -0.95 -11.57
CA GLU A 182 21.39 -0.31 -12.45
C GLU A 182 21.87 1.05 -12.99
N SER A 183 22.75 1.76 -12.27
CA SER A 183 23.26 3.06 -12.70
C SER A 183 24.41 2.96 -13.71
N GLU A 184 25.16 1.85 -13.73
CA GLU A 184 26.24 1.60 -14.69
C GLU A 184 25.77 0.94 -16.01
N GLY A 185 24.59 0.32 -16.04
CA GLY A 185 24.00 -0.26 -17.24
C GLY A 185 22.97 0.66 -17.91
N GLN A 186 23.23 1.12 -19.13
CA GLN A 186 22.34 1.86 -20.05
C GLN A 186 20.98 2.37 -19.48
N LEU A 187 20.92 3.69 -19.24
CA LEU A 187 19.69 4.44 -18.95
C LEU A 187 18.56 4.06 -19.92
N SER A 188 17.63 3.25 -19.43
CA SER A 188 16.26 3.21 -19.95
C SER A 188 15.43 4.15 -19.07
N PRO A 189 14.62 5.06 -19.63
CA PRO A 189 13.78 5.93 -18.82
C PRO A 189 12.82 5.07 -17.99
N PRO A 190 12.35 5.53 -16.81
CA PRO A 190 11.28 4.87 -16.07
C PRO A 190 10.00 5.01 -16.89
N THR A 191 9.83 4.09 -17.84
CA THR A 191 8.68 4.07 -18.73
C THR A 191 7.53 3.51 -17.89
N SER A 192 6.42 4.25 -17.87
CA SER A 192 5.26 4.15 -16.98
C SER A 192 4.42 2.87 -17.09
N THR A 193 5.06 1.71 -17.11
CA THR A 193 4.42 0.39 -17.04
C THR A 193 4.94 -0.30 -15.80
N GLN A 194 4.42 0.11 -14.62
CA GLN A 194 4.57 -0.67 -13.41
C GLN A 194 4.02 -2.08 -13.71
N TYR A 195 4.90 -3.07 -13.74
CA TYR A 195 4.51 -4.46 -13.87
C TYR A 195 3.82 -4.85 -12.56
N TYR A 196 2.49 -4.82 -12.55
CA TYR A 196 1.72 -5.35 -11.43
C TYR A 196 1.87 -6.87 -11.44
N GLY A 197 2.75 -7.38 -10.59
CA GLY A 197 2.98 -8.82 -10.46
C GLY A 197 1.71 -9.56 -10.01
N GLU A 198 1.71 -10.89 -10.19
CA GLU A 198 0.59 -11.77 -9.79
C GLU A 198 0.19 -11.57 -8.32
N ALA A 199 1.17 -11.35 -7.44
CA ALA A 199 0.95 -11.05 -6.02
C ALA A 199 0.10 -9.78 -5.79
N SER A 200 0.27 -8.74 -6.62
CA SER A 200 -0.52 -7.51 -6.52
C SER A 200 -1.98 -7.74 -6.88
N LEU A 201 -2.24 -8.51 -7.95
CA LEU A 201 -3.61 -8.88 -8.33
C LEU A 201 -4.27 -9.76 -7.26
N GLN A 202 -3.51 -10.73 -6.73
CA GLN A 202 -3.99 -11.62 -5.68
C GLN A 202 -4.31 -10.84 -4.40
N ALA A 203 -3.47 -9.90 -3.99
CA ALA A 203 -3.71 -9.01 -2.85
C ALA A 203 -4.98 -8.18 -3.03
N THR A 204 -5.19 -7.56 -4.20
CA THR A 204 -6.40 -6.79 -4.47
C THR A 204 -7.65 -7.67 -4.43
N LEU A 205 -7.67 -8.81 -5.13
CA LEU A 205 -8.87 -9.66 -5.24
C LEU A 205 -9.25 -10.29 -3.90
N LEU A 206 -8.28 -10.87 -3.20
CA LEU A 206 -8.52 -11.50 -1.89
C LEU A 206 -8.82 -10.45 -0.83
N GLY A 207 -8.12 -9.31 -0.85
CA GLY A 207 -8.35 -8.22 0.09
C GLY A 207 -9.75 -7.62 -0.05
N LEU A 208 -10.24 -7.38 -1.27
CA LEU A 208 -11.60 -6.89 -1.50
C LEU A 208 -12.66 -7.91 -1.08
N ALA A 209 -12.44 -9.20 -1.35
CA ALA A 209 -13.37 -10.24 -0.94
C ALA A 209 -13.42 -10.39 0.59
N ALA A 210 -12.26 -10.33 1.25
CA ALA A 210 -12.16 -10.36 2.70
C ALA A 210 -12.83 -9.12 3.32
N LEU A 211 -12.56 -7.93 2.77
CA LEU A 211 -13.15 -6.67 3.20
C LEU A 211 -14.68 -6.70 3.11
N ASN A 212 -15.22 -7.14 1.97
CA ASN A 212 -16.67 -7.23 1.76
C ASN A 212 -17.33 -8.30 2.64
N LYS A 213 -16.59 -9.34 3.02
CA LYS A 213 -17.06 -10.37 3.96
C LYS A 213 -17.13 -9.83 5.38
N ALA A 214 -16.11 -9.11 5.83
CA ALA A 214 -16.01 -8.53 7.18
C ALA A 214 -16.95 -7.33 7.37
N TYR A 215 -17.07 -6.49 6.34
CA TYR A 215 -17.87 -5.26 6.36
C TYR A 215 -18.84 -5.26 5.18
N PRO A 216 -20.02 -5.90 5.35
CA PRO A 216 -21.06 -5.89 4.33
C PRO A 216 -21.43 -4.45 3.96
N GLU A 217 -21.79 -4.23 2.69
CA GLU A 217 -22.11 -2.91 2.11
C GLU A 217 -20.92 -1.98 1.84
N VAL A 218 -19.69 -2.30 2.23
CA VAL A 218 -18.52 -1.46 1.89
C VAL A 218 -18.38 -1.31 0.37
N LEU A 219 -18.55 -2.39 -0.39
CA LEU A 219 -18.49 -2.36 -1.86
C LEU A 219 -19.82 -1.95 -2.53
N ALA A 220 -20.82 -1.48 -1.79
CA ALA A 220 -22.04 -0.94 -2.36
C ALA A 220 -21.72 0.32 -3.20
N PRO A 221 -22.49 0.65 -4.26
CA PRO A 221 -22.23 1.83 -5.06
C PRO A 221 -22.14 3.11 -4.22
N GLY A 222 -21.02 3.82 -4.31
CA GLY A 222 -20.76 5.03 -3.53
C GLY A 222 -20.45 4.79 -2.04
N GLY A 223 -20.15 3.54 -1.65
CA GLY A 223 -19.78 3.17 -0.29
C GLY A 223 -18.31 3.44 0.05
N THR A 224 -17.42 3.63 -0.92
CA THR A 224 -15.99 3.89 -0.69
C THR A 224 -15.51 5.17 -1.36
N ALA A 225 -14.54 5.85 -0.76
CA ALA A 225 -13.84 6.95 -1.41
C ALA A 225 -12.34 6.87 -1.14
N CYS A 226 -11.54 6.95 -2.21
CA CYS A 226 -10.09 7.15 -2.13
C CYS A 226 -9.79 8.65 -2.04
N VAL A 227 -9.14 9.07 -0.96
CA VAL A 227 -8.82 10.49 -0.67
C VAL A 227 -7.38 10.87 -1.00
N THR A 228 -6.53 9.89 -1.32
CA THR A 228 -5.15 10.08 -1.75
C THR A 228 -5.00 9.79 -3.25
N PRO A 229 -3.99 10.38 -3.93
CA PRO A 229 -3.71 10.08 -5.34
C PRO A 229 -3.32 8.62 -5.59
N THR A 230 -2.70 7.98 -4.60
CA THR A 230 -2.34 6.56 -4.64
C THR A 230 -3.44 5.71 -4.01
N SER A 231 -3.66 4.51 -4.54
CA SER A 231 -4.66 3.57 -4.05
C SER A 231 -4.00 2.58 -3.08
N PRO A 232 -4.69 2.16 -1.99
CA PRO A 232 -4.19 1.10 -1.12
C PRO A 232 -4.18 -0.27 -1.81
N TRP A 233 -4.95 -0.42 -2.89
CA TRP A 233 -5.02 -1.65 -3.68
C TRP A 233 -3.82 -1.74 -4.63
N PRO A 234 -2.92 -2.73 -4.46
CA PRO A 234 -1.68 -2.81 -5.23
C PRO A 234 -1.87 -3.04 -6.72
N CYS A 235 -3.03 -3.52 -7.16
CA CYS A 235 -3.34 -3.71 -8.58
C CYS A 235 -4.69 -3.04 -8.91
N PRO A 236 -4.75 -2.15 -9.92
CA PRO A 236 -6.02 -1.58 -10.36
C PRO A 236 -6.86 -2.65 -11.06
N LEU A 237 -8.12 -2.81 -10.65
CA LEU A 237 -8.97 -3.83 -11.28
C LEU A 237 -9.37 -3.44 -12.72
N PRO A 238 -9.43 -4.41 -13.66
CA PRO A 238 -9.95 -4.17 -14.99
C PRO A 238 -11.48 -3.95 -14.95
N TRP A 239 -12.03 -3.44 -16.05
CA TRP A 239 -13.48 -3.48 -16.25
C TRP A 239 -13.96 -4.95 -16.23
N PRO A 240 -15.10 -5.30 -15.61
CA PRO A 240 -16.15 -4.45 -15.04
C PRO A 240 -15.97 -3.98 -13.58
N TRP A 241 -14.91 -4.37 -12.88
CA TRP A 241 -14.75 -4.10 -11.44
C TRP A 241 -14.38 -2.66 -11.07
N ARG A 242 -13.96 -1.86 -12.04
CA ARG A 242 -13.53 -0.47 -11.85
C ARG A 242 -14.52 0.43 -11.10
N ALA A 243 -15.80 0.06 -11.06
CA ALA A 243 -16.88 0.86 -10.49
C ALA A 243 -17.45 0.30 -9.18
N LEU A 244 -16.88 -0.77 -8.61
CA LEU A 244 -17.36 -1.29 -7.33
C LEU A 244 -16.94 -0.35 -6.19
N GLY A 245 -17.90 0.08 -5.38
CA GLY A 245 -17.65 0.90 -4.18
C GLY A 245 -17.34 2.36 -4.45
N GLN A 246 -16.52 2.68 -5.45
CA GLN A 246 -15.83 3.95 -5.53
C GLN A 246 -16.73 5.14 -5.90
N VAL A 247 -16.66 6.17 -5.08
CA VAL A 247 -17.15 7.52 -5.36
C VAL A 247 -16.24 8.22 -6.39
N SER A 248 -14.98 7.83 -6.56
CA SER A 248 -14.00 8.48 -7.45
C SER A 248 -13.78 7.73 -8.77
N ALA A 249 -13.62 8.48 -9.88
CA ALA A 249 -13.16 7.94 -11.16
C ALA A 249 -11.63 7.98 -11.22
N PRO A 250 -10.95 7.02 -11.88
CA PRO A 250 -9.50 7.04 -12.01
C PRO A 250 -9.10 8.26 -12.86
N GLY A 251 -8.45 9.27 -12.25
CA GLY A 251 -7.96 10.43 -13.00
C GLY A 251 -7.89 11.75 -12.24
N ALA A 252 -8.54 11.88 -11.08
CA ALA A 252 -8.33 13.04 -10.21
C ALA A 252 -6.96 12.89 -9.51
N LYS A 253 -5.96 13.62 -10.00
CA LYS A 253 -4.58 13.55 -9.50
C LYS A 253 -4.33 14.44 -8.27
N HIS A 254 -5.24 15.35 -7.95
CA HIS A 254 -5.05 16.32 -6.87
C HIS A 254 -5.75 15.85 -5.58
N PRO A 255 -5.04 15.74 -4.44
CA PRO A 255 -5.59 15.24 -3.17
C PRO A 255 -6.82 16.04 -2.72
N GLY A 256 -6.79 17.37 -2.81
CA GLY A 256 -7.93 18.23 -2.46
C GLY A 256 -9.21 17.94 -3.25
N ALA A 257 -9.11 17.56 -4.53
CA ALA A 257 -10.29 17.23 -5.34
C ALA A 257 -10.91 15.88 -4.93
N LEU A 258 -10.08 14.91 -4.55
CA LEU A 258 -10.50 13.62 -4.03
C LEU A 258 -11.21 13.77 -2.69
N LEU A 259 -10.60 14.54 -1.77
CA LEU A 259 -11.16 14.85 -0.46
C LEU A 259 -12.50 15.60 -0.58
N LEU A 260 -12.57 16.64 -1.42
CA LEU A 260 -13.80 17.39 -1.66
C LEU A 260 -14.94 16.48 -2.12
N LYS A 261 -14.65 15.50 -2.99
CA LYS A 261 -15.65 14.54 -3.44
C LYS A 261 -16.11 13.60 -2.33
N ALA A 262 -15.20 13.18 -1.45
CA ALA A 262 -15.50 12.35 -0.29
C ALA A 262 -16.38 13.12 0.72
N LEU A 263 -16.06 14.38 1.03
CA LEU A 263 -16.80 15.24 1.96
C LEU A 263 -18.25 15.50 1.50
N ARG A 264 -18.48 15.53 0.19
CA ARG A 264 -19.82 15.68 -0.39
C ARG A 264 -20.67 14.41 -0.28
N SER A 265 -20.07 13.28 0.07
CA SER A 265 -20.71 11.96 0.18
C SER A 265 -20.76 11.49 1.63
N PRO A 266 -21.84 11.72 2.38
CA PRO A 266 -21.92 11.27 3.79
C PRO A 266 -22.20 9.79 3.99
N GLY A 267 -22.56 9.10 2.90
CA GLY A 267 -22.91 7.69 2.92
C GLY A 267 -21.71 6.74 2.95
N LEU A 268 -20.48 7.24 3.03
CA LEU A 268 -19.28 6.40 3.00
C LEU A 268 -19.29 5.37 4.12
N ARG A 269 -18.84 4.17 3.76
CA ARG A 269 -18.63 3.00 4.62
C ARG A 269 -17.16 2.67 4.76
N ALA A 270 -16.36 2.96 3.74
CA ALA A 270 -14.90 2.89 3.83
C ALA A 270 -14.20 4.13 3.26
N LEU A 271 -13.09 4.48 3.88
CA LEU A 271 -12.18 5.53 3.46
C LEU A 271 -10.88 4.87 3.00
N GLU A 272 -10.48 5.10 1.76
CA GLU A 272 -9.28 4.51 1.17
C GLU A 272 -8.17 5.57 1.09
N GLY A 273 -6.95 5.19 1.48
CA GLY A 273 -5.75 6.01 1.34
C GLY A 273 -4.55 5.13 1.02
N GLY A 274 -3.66 5.52 0.12
CA GLY A 274 -2.57 4.66 -0.35
C GLY A 274 -1.66 4.20 0.77
N THR A 275 -1.05 5.14 1.48
CA THR A 275 -0.24 4.89 2.68
C THR A 275 -0.84 5.62 3.88
N ALA A 276 -0.55 5.14 5.09
CA ALA A 276 -1.01 5.78 6.32
C ALA A 276 -0.43 7.21 6.46
N ALA A 277 0.82 7.44 6.01
CA ALA A 277 1.41 8.77 5.96
C ALA A 277 0.67 9.71 5.01
N GLU A 278 0.34 9.27 3.78
CA GLU A 278 -0.46 10.09 2.86
C GLU A 278 -1.85 10.40 3.42
N LEU A 279 -2.47 9.44 4.10
CA LEU A 279 -3.77 9.66 4.72
C LEU A 279 -3.68 10.63 5.91
N LEU A 280 -2.59 10.59 6.67
CA LEU A 280 -2.28 11.56 7.72
C LEU A 280 -2.18 12.98 7.14
N ASP A 281 -1.46 13.16 6.04
CA ASP A 281 -1.34 14.46 5.34
C ASP A 281 -2.71 15.00 4.89
N VAL A 282 -3.61 14.11 4.43
CA VAL A 282 -4.98 14.50 4.07
C VAL A 282 -5.75 15.07 5.26
N PHE A 283 -5.64 14.46 6.44
CA PHE A 283 -6.34 14.94 7.63
C PHE A 283 -5.71 16.21 8.22
N VAL A 284 -4.38 16.32 8.19
CA VAL A 284 -3.68 17.55 8.58
C VAL A 284 -4.05 18.70 7.64
N GLY A 285 -4.07 18.45 6.33
CA GLY A 285 -4.53 19.44 5.33
C GLY A 285 -6.00 19.81 5.50
N LEU A 286 -6.87 18.86 5.86
CA LEU A 286 -8.29 19.12 6.13
C LEU A 286 -8.49 20.10 7.29
N GLU A 287 -7.66 20.03 8.34
CA GLU A 287 -7.71 21.00 9.44
C GLU A 287 -7.22 22.39 9.02
N ALA A 288 -6.19 22.44 8.17
CA ALA A 288 -5.63 23.71 7.69
C ALA A 288 -6.56 24.42 6.70
N ASP A 289 -7.11 23.68 5.74
CA ASP A 289 -7.85 24.21 4.59
C ASP A 289 -9.38 23.99 4.71
N GLY A 290 -9.85 23.62 5.90
CA GLY A 290 -11.22 23.19 6.14
C GLY A 290 -12.29 24.25 5.82
N GLU A 291 -11.99 25.52 6.04
CA GLU A 291 -12.90 26.63 5.73
C GLU A 291 -13.05 26.83 4.21
N GLU A 292 -11.95 26.81 3.46
CA GLU A 292 -11.98 26.91 1.99
C GLU A 292 -12.76 25.72 1.39
N LEU A 293 -12.57 24.53 1.93
CA LEU A 293 -13.33 23.34 1.53
C LEU A 293 -14.83 23.50 1.84
N ALA A 294 -15.19 24.06 3.00
CA ALA A 294 -16.58 24.31 3.37
C ALA A 294 -17.24 25.33 2.44
N GLU A 295 -16.56 26.44 2.13
CA GLU A 295 -17.03 27.43 1.15
C GLU A 295 -17.24 26.81 -0.24
N THR A 296 -16.29 25.99 -0.67
CA THR A 296 -16.33 25.28 -1.96
C THR A 296 -17.54 24.32 -2.03
N ILE A 297 -17.82 23.60 -0.94
CA ILE A 297 -19.01 22.72 -0.82
C ILE A 297 -20.31 23.54 -0.83
N ALA A 298 -20.35 24.64 -0.09
CA ALA A 298 -21.51 25.53 -0.01
C ALA A 298 -21.84 26.16 -1.37
N ALA A 299 -20.82 26.60 -2.11
CA ALA A 299 -20.96 27.21 -3.43
C ALA A 299 -21.24 26.18 -4.55
N GLY A 300 -20.92 24.90 -4.33
CA GLY A 300 -21.15 23.84 -5.32
C GLY A 300 -20.06 23.76 -6.40
N ASN A 301 -18.79 23.99 -6.06
CA ASN A 301 -17.70 24.02 -7.05
C ASN A 301 -16.73 22.83 -6.88
N PRO A 302 -16.86 21.71 -7.61
CA PRO A 302 -17.88 21.38 -8.61
C PRO A 302 -19.10 20.67 -8.00
N GLY A 303 -20.26 20.83 -8.65
CA GLY A 303 -21.49 20.11 -8.35
C GLY A 303 -22.63 21.01 -7.85
N VAL A 304 -23.53 20.41 -7.07
CA VAL A 304 -24.68 21.14 -6.51
C VAL A 304 -24.26 21.87 -5.23
N PRO A 305 -24.72 23.11 -4.99
CA PRO A 305 -24.55 23.78 -3.70
C PRO A 305 -25.05 22.91 -2.53
N LEU A 306 -24.21 22.66 -1.52
CA LEU A 306 -24.57 21.87 -0.34
C LEU A 306 -24.29 22.67 0.97
N PRO A 307 -24.99 23.79 1.22
CA PRO A 307 -24.71 24.67 2.36
C PRO A 307 -24.85 23.95 3.70
N ARG A 308 -25.80 23.00 3.81
CA ARG A 308 -25.95 22.16 5.01
C ARG A 308 -24.71 21.29 5.26
N ARG A 309 -24.14 20.68 4.22
CA ARG A 309 -22.92 19.87 4.36
C ARG A 309 -21.71 20.71 4.74
N ALA A 310 -21.62 21.92 4.21
CA ALA A 310 -20.59 22.86 4.59
C ALA A 310 -20.69 23.26 6.08
N ALA A 311 -21.91 23.48 6.59
CA ALA A 311 -22.12 23.74 8.01
C ALA A 311 -21.73 22.54 8.89
N GLU A 312 -22.11 21.32 8.49
CA GLU A 312 -21.72 20.09 9.19
C GLU A 312 -20.19 19.88 9.19
N LEU A 313 -19.48 20.25 8.12
CA LEU A 313 -18.01 20.23 8.07
C LEU A 313 -17.40 21.23 9.08
N ARG A 314 -17.88 22.48 9.09
CA ARG A 314 -17.39 23.50 10.03
C ARG A 314 -17.60 23.07 11.48
N GLU A 315 -18.80 22.62 11.82
CA GLU A 315 -19.14 22.14 13.15
C GLU A 315 -18.25 20.96 13.57
N ALA A 316 -17.95 20.03 12.64
CA ALA A 316 -17.08 18.90 12.93
C ALA A 316 -15.62 19.32 13.20
N LEU A 317 -15.11 20.34 12.48
CA LEU A 317 -13.77 20.89 12.63
C LEU A 317 -13.61 21.71 13.93
N GLU A 318 -14.64 22.49 14.31
CA GLU A 318 -14.67 23.24 15.57
C GLU A 318 -14.53 22.33 16.81
N GLN A 319 -15.00 21.09 16.71
CA GLN A 319 -14.88 20.07 17.77
C GLN A 319 -13.47 19.43 17.84
N GLY A 320 -12.56 19.81 16.94
CA GLY A 320 -11.18 19.36 16.89
C GLY A 320 -10.97 18.01 16.19
N PRO A 321 -9.76 17.43 16.26
CA PRO A 321 -9.38 16.28 15.44
C PRO A 321 -9.92 14.94 15.94
N ARG A 322 -10.17 14.79 17.24
CA ARG A 322 -10.51 13.48 17.84
C ARG A 322 -11.84 12.96 17.34
N GLY A 323 -11.84 11.84 16.61
CA GLY A 323 -13.03 11.23 16.01
C GLY A 323 -13.59 12.01 14.82
N LEU A 324 -12.80 12.90 14.19
CA LEU A 324 -13.26 13.73 13.08
C LEU A 324 -13.84 12.90 11.92
N ALA A 325 -13.22 11.77 11.57
CA ALA A 325 -13.65 10.95 10.45
C ALA A 325 -15.09 10.42 10.63
N LEU A 326 -15.46 9.99 11.84
CA LEU A 326 -16.83 9.54 12.15
C LEU A 326 -17.84 10.69 12.22
N ARG A 327 -17.42 11.91 12.60
CA ARG A 327 -18.29 13.09 12.53
C ARG A 327 -18.62 13.46 11.09
N LEU A 328 -17.61 13.42 10.20
CA LEU A 328 -17.77 13.74 8.78
C LEU A 328 -18.53 12.63 8.03
N TRP A 329 -18.26 11.37 8.37
CA TRP A 329 -18.87 10.19 7.76
C TRP A 329 -19.44 9.26 8.83
N PRO A 330 -20.68 9.51 9.31
CA PRO A 330 -21.28 8.76 10.41
C PRO A 330 -21.51 7.27 10.16
N LYS A 331 -21.46 6.82 8.90
CA LYS A 331 -21.64 5.42 8.50
C LYS A 331 -20.31 4.71 8.22
N LEU A 332 -19.19 5.38 8.43
CA LEU A 332 -17.86 4.85 8.16
C LEU A 332 -17.57 3.70 9.13
N GLN A 333 -17.04 2.58 8.60
CA GLN A 333 -16.77 1.37 9.36
C GLN A 333 -15.27 1.05 9.39
N VAL A 334 -14.59 1.30 8.27
CA VAL A 334 -13.21 0.87 8.07
C VAL A 334 -12.39 1.87 7.26
N VAL A 335 -11.14 2.05 7.65
CA VAL A 335 -10.12 2.77 6.90
C VAL A 335 -9.24 1.74 6.20
N VAL A 336 -9.11 1.85 4.89
CA VAL A 336 -8.28 0.96 4.07
C VAL A 336 -7.01 1.69 3.66
N THR A 337 -5.86 1.26 4.18
CA THR A 337 -4.57 1.89 3.89
C THR A 337 -3.39 0.95 4.06
N LEU A 338 -2.30 1.14 3.29
CA LEU A 338 -1.07 0.38 3.50
C LEU A 338 -0.36 0.91 4.76
N ASP A 339 -0.20 0.02 5.74
CA ASP A 339 0.38 0.26 7.06
C ASP A 339 1.73 -0.47 7.28
N ALA A 340 2.17 -1.29 6.33
CA ALA A 340 3.43 -2.02 6.44
C ALA A 340 4.65 -1.11 6.15
N GLY A 341 5.82 -1.53 6.62
CA GLY A 341 7.11 -0.91 6.28
C GLY A 341 7.41 0.40 7.02
N GLY A 342 7.25 0.43 8.34
CA GLY A 342 7.63 1.58 9.17
C GLY A 342 6.56 2.68 9.30
N GLN A 343 5.29 2.36 9.11
CA GLN A 343 4.19 3.34 9.23
C GLN A 343 3.41 3.24 10.55
N ALA A 344 3.97 2.59 11.56
CA ALA A 344 3.27 2.32 12.82
C ALA A 344 2.85 3.62 13.53
N GLU A 345 3.72 4.63 13.54
CA GLU A 345 3.47 5.95 14.12
C GLU A 345 2.32 6.67 13.42
N ALA A 346 2.33 6.71 12.08
CA ALA A 346 1.28 7.35 11.28
C ALA A 346 -0.10 6.70 11.53
N VAL A 347 -0.16 5.36 11.59
CA VAL A 347 -1.42 4.66 11.88
C VAL A 347 -1.87 4.91 13.32
N ALA A 348 -0.96 4.90 14.30
CA ALA A 348 -1.28 5.23 15.70
C ALA A 348 -1.71 6.68 15.88
N ALA A 349 -1.18 7.60 15.07
CA ALA A 349 -1.61 8.99 14.99
C ALA A 349 -3.05 9.08 14.50
N LEU A 350 -3.33 8.46 13.34
CA LEU A 350 -4.66 8.38 12.73
C LEU A 350 -5.70 7.81 13.69
N GLU A 351 -5.44 6.65 14.29
CA GLU A 351 -6.37 5.98 15.21
C GLU A 351 -6.72 6.82 16.43
N ALA A 352 -5.73 7.46 17.07
CA ALA A 352 -5.99 8.19 18.32
C ALA A 352 -6.44 9.64 18.11
N LEU A 353 -6.38 10.16 16.89
CA LEU A 353 -6.90 11.48 16.52
C LEU A 353 -8.11 11.31 15.60
N TRP A 354 -7.93 11.37 14.29
CA TRP A 354 -9.04 11.48 13.32
C TRP A 354 -9.94 10.25 13.23
N CYS A 355 -9.37 9.05 13.29
CA CYS A 355 -10.03 7.78 13.01
C CYS A 355 -10.41 6.99 14.27
N GLN A 356 -10.61 7.70 15.39
CA GLN A 356 -10.97 7.06 16.66
C GLN A 356 -12.24 6.22 16.51
N GLY A 357 -12.16 4.94 16.89
CA GLY A 357 -13.29 4.00 16.84
C GLY A 357 -13.51 3.34 15.47
N LEU A 358 -12.64 3.57 14.48
CA LEU A 358 -12.69 2.89 13.18
C LEU A 358 -11.75 1.68 13.15
N ALA A 359 -12.15 0.66 12.40
CA ALA A 359 -11.25 -0.44 12.05
C ALA A 359 -10.25 0.00 10.97
N PHE A 360 -9.08 -0.63 10.95
CA PHE A 360 -8.06 -0.44 9.93
C PHE A 360 -7.82 -1.74 9.19
N PHE A 361 -7.78 -1.67 7.86
CA PHE A 361 -7.44 -2.79 7.01
C PHE A 361 -6.36 -2.40 6.01
N SER A 362 -5.29 -3.19 5.99
CA SER A 362 -4.22 -3.05 5.01
C SER A 362 -4.17 -4.30 4.15
N PRO A 363 -4.46 -4.20 2.84
CA PRO A 363 -4.64 -5.37 1.99
C PRO A 363 -3.34 -6.10 1.66
N ALA A 364 -2.20 -5.41 1.76
CA ALA A 364 -0.92 -5.93 1.32
C ALA A 364 0.24 -5.40 2.17
N TYR A 365 1.28 -6.20 2.24
CA TYR A 365 2.61 -5.74 2.61
C TYR A 365 3.43 -5.60 1.33
N SER A 366 3.80 -4.36 1.02
CA SER A 366 4.66 -3.99 -0.10
C SER A 366 6.03 -3.53 0.41
N ALA A 367 7.08 -3.96 -0.27
CA ALA A 367 8.46 -3.55 -0.04
C ALA A 367 9.13 -3.14 -1.36
N SER A 368 10.40 -2.73 -1.31
CA SER A 368 11.23 -2.48 -2.49
C SER A 368 11.34 -3.78 -3.30
N GLY A 369 10.58 -3.91 -4.39
CA GLY A 369 10.42 -5.16 -5.17
C GLY A 369 8.98 -5.61 -5.38
N GLY A 370 8.00 -4.95 -4.72
CA GLY A 370 6.57 -5.18 -4.94
C GLY A 370 5.87 -5.78 -3.72
N VAL A 371 4.72 -6.42 -3.96
CA VAL A 371 3.92 -7.05 -2.90
C VAL A 371 4.62 -8.34 -2.44
N VAL A 372 4.93 -8.41 -1.16
CA VAL A 372 5.59 -9.55 -0.51
C VAL A 372 4.67 -10.31 0.43
N GLY A 373 3.58 -9.69 0.90
CA GLY A 373 2.63 -10.30 1.82
C GLY A 373 1.19 -9.92 1.55
N LEU A 374 0.28 -10.83 1.89
CA LEU A 374 -1.17 -10.70 1.70
C LEU A 374 -1.86 -10.61 3.07
N ASN A 375 -2.79 -9.69 3.24
CA ASN A 375 -3.65 -9.68 4.42
C ASN A 375 -5.02 -10.28 4.08
N LEU A 376 -5.36 -11.38 4.74
CA LEU A 376 -6.61 -12.11 4.53
C LEU A 376 -7.64 -11.86 5.64
N TRP A 377 -7.31 -11.05 6.65
CA TRP A 377 -8.08 -10.97 7.89
C TRP A 377 -8.36 -9.52 8.34
N PRO A 378 -9.35 -8.84 7.72
CA PRO A 378 -9.72 -7.47 8.09
C PRO A 378 -10.26 -7.29 9.52
N GLU A 379 -10.68 -8.37 10.17
CA GLU A 379 -11.20 -8.37 11.55
C GLU A 379 -10.12 -8.69 12.60
N GLN A 380 -8.97 -9.20 12.16
CA GLN A 380 -7.87 -9.52 13.08
C GLN A 380 -7.04 -8.27 13.40
N PRO A 381 -6.22 -8.30 14.48
CA PRO A 381 -5.35 -7.19 14.80
C PRO A 381 -4.45 -6.84 13.62
N ARG A 382 -4.36 -5.55 13.30
CA ARG A 382 -3.57 -4.98 12.18
C ARG A 382 -2.14 -5.52 12.09
N GLY A 383 -1.52 -5.38 10.92
CA GLY A 383 -0.11 -5.74 10.69
C GLY A 383 0.17 -7.23 10.51
N LEU A 384 -0.84 -8.05 10.20
CA LEU A 384 -0.67 -9.48 9.91
C LEU A 384 -0.66 -9.73 8.40
N TYR A 385 0.41 -10.36 7.89
CA TYR A 385 0.51 -10.71 6.48
C TYR A 385 0.97 -12.15 6.30
N LEU A 386 0.31 -12.87 5.41
CA LEU A 386 0.75 -14.16 4.90
C LEU A 386 1.82 -13.92 3.83
N LEU A 387 2.98 -14.57 3.97
CA LEU A 387 3.98 -14.63 2.89
C LEU A 387 3.59 -15.77 1.92
N PRO A 388 3.13 -15.47 0.69
CA PRO A 388 2.74 -16.50 -0.26
C PRO A 388 3.98 -17.15 -0.90
N PRO A 389 3.91 -18.43 -1.30
CA PRO A 389 5.03 -19.14 -1.93
C PRO A 389 5.19 -18.83 -3.44
N GLY A 390 4.53 -17.77 -3.93
CA GLY A 390 4.53 -17.33 -5.33
C GLY A 390 5.72 -16.44 -5.67
N ALA A 391 5.62 -15.71 -6.79
CA ALA A 391 6.61 -14.68 -7.14
C ALA A 391 6.26 -13.34 -6.45
N PRO A 392 7.25 -12.59 -5.92
CA PRO A 392 8.69 -12.88 -5.95
C PRO A 392 9.06 -14.08 -5.06
N PHE A 393 10.11 -14.82 -5.42
CA PHE A 393 10.61 -15.93 -4.60
C PHE A 393 11.20 -15.37 -3.30
N ILE A 394 10.63 -15.80 -2.16
CA ILE A 394 10.99 -15.32 -0.82
C ILE A 394 11.83 -16.35 -0.08
N GLU A 395 13.00 -15.92 0.36
CA GLU A 395 13.82 -16.59 1.36
C GLU A 395 13.79 -15.81 2.69
N LEU A 396 14.03 -16.49 3.80
CA LEU A 396 14.04 -15.89 5.14
C LEU A 396 15.42 -16.04 5.77
N LEU A 397 16.12 -14.94 6.01
CA LEU A 397 17.43 -14.96 6.66
C LEU A 397 17.25 -14.80 8.19
N PRO A 398 17.62 -15.79 9.03
CA PRO A 398 17.45 -15.66 10.48
C PRO A 398 18.21 -14.47 11.07
N VAL A 399 17.56 -13.65 11.89
CA VAL A 399 18.21 -12.54 12.62
C VAL A 399 18.73 -13.07 13.96
N ASN A 400 20.04 -13.31 14.06
CA ASN A 400 20.67 -13.75 15.31
C ASN A 400 21.02 -12.54 16.20
N LYS A 401 20.31 -12.39 17.31
CA LYS A 401 20.64 -11.41 18.36
C LYS A 401 21.82 -11.94 19.20
N GLY A 402 23.06 -11.68 18.78
CA GLY A 402 24.24 -11.79 19.66
C GLY A 402 25.27 -12.88 19.36
N ALA A 403 25.35 -13.42 18.13
CA ALA A 403 26.47 -14.29 17.73
C ALA A 403 27.16 -13.72 16.49
N GLN A 404 28.48 -13.77 16.52
CA GLN A 404 29.40 -13.43 15.44
C GLN A 404 28.93 -14.02 14.10
N GLU A 405 29.17 -13.28 13.02
CA GLU A 405 28.79 -13.52 11.61
C GLU A 405 29.14 -14.93 11.10
N GLU A 406 28.48 -15.95 11.61
CA GLU A 406 28.32 -17.22 10.92
C GLU A 406 27.28 -16.98 9.85
N ALA A 407 27.63 -17.26 8.59
CA ALA A 407 26.76 -17.13 7.44
C ALA A 407 25.51 -18.00 7.63
N ALA A 408 24.52 -17.50 8.35
CA ALA A 408 23.26 -18.17 8.59
C ALA A 408 22.64 -18.42 7.23
N SER A 409 22.55 -19.69 6.84
CA SER A 409 21.84 -20.05 5.62
C SER A 409 20.40 -19.57 5.76
N THR A 410 19.88 -18.96 4.70
CA THR A 410 18.45 -18.66 4.59
C THR A 410 17.61 -19.91 4.86
N VAL A 411 16.33 -19.74 5.15
CA VAL A 411 15.37 -20.83 5.24
C VAL A 411 14.21 -20.56 4.28
N LEU A 412 13.53 -21.61 3.87
CA LEU A 412 12.32 -21.51 3.05
C LEU A 412 11.10 -21.18 3.90
N LEU A 413 9.98 -20.82 3.26
CA LEU A 413 8.77 -20.39 3.97
C LEU A 413 8.26 -21.48 4.94
N ALA A 414 8.29 -22.75 4.53
CA ALA A 414 7.83 -23.88 5.34
C ALA A 414 8.74 -24.23 6.53
N GLU A 415 9.96 -23.70 6.55
CA GLU A 415 10.96 -23.94 7.59
C GLU A 415 10.96 -22.83 8.67
N ALA A 416 10.20 -21.75 8.42
CA ALA A 416 10.08 -20.62 9.31
C ALA A 416 9.46 -21.00 10.66
N GLN A 417 10.04 -20.50 11.76
CA GLN A 417 9.62 -20.87 13.12
C GLN A 417 8.88 -19.72 13.79
N LYS A 418 7.74 -20.03 14.41
CA LYS A 418 6.95 -19.06 15.17
C LYS A 418 7.79 -18.43 16.29
N GLY A 419 7.65 -17.11 16.45
CA GLY A 419 8.36 -16.29 17.42
C GLY A 419 9.73 -15.79 16.96
N LYS A 420 10.30 -16.36 15.90
CA LYS A 420 11.60 -15.94 15.37
C LYS A 420 11.47 -14.77 14.39
N GLU A 421 12.53 -13.97 14.35
CA GLU A 421 12.70 -12.83 13.45
C GLU A 421 13.58 -13.23 12.26
N TYR A 422 13.17 -12.78 11.08
CA TYR A 422 13.87 -13.05 9.82
C TYR A 422 13.94 -11.77 8.98
N GLU A 423 15.07 -11.55 8.32
CA GLU A 423 15.17 -10.59 7.23
C GLU A 423 14.64 -11.22 5.94
N LEU A 424 13.86 -10.44 5.18
CA LEU A 424 13.34 -10.85 3.88
C LEU A 424 14.43 -10.79 2.81
N VAL A 425 14.59 -11.90 2.08
CA VAL A 425 15.47 -12.00 0.91
C VAL A 425 14.63 -12.32 -0.31
N LEU A 426 14.69 -11.48 -1.34
CA LEU A 426 13.87 -11.61 -2.54
C LEU A 426 14.67 -12.00 -3.77
N THR A 427 14.05 -12.80 -4.62
CA THR A 427 14.41 -12.96 -6.03
C THR A 427 13.19 -12.70 -6.89
N ASP A 428 13.29 -11.77 -7.83
CA ASP A 428 12.24 -11.47 -8.80
C ASP A 428 12.68 -11.82 -10.23
N HIS A 429 11.85 -11.46 -11.20
CA HIS A 429 12.07 -11.78 -12.61
C HIS A 429 12.76 -10.65 -13.39
N ILE A 430 13.10 -9.53 -12.76
CA ILE A 430 13.57 -8.29 -13.40
C ILE A 430 14.97 -7.91 -12.91
N SER A 431 15.14 -7.64 -11.61
CA SER A 431 16.35 -6.99 -11.08
C SER A 431 16.84 -7.53 -9.74
N LEU A 432 16.02 -8.26 -8.99
CA LEU A 432 16.40 -8.77 -7.67
C LEU A 432 16.81 -10.24 -7.76
N THR A 433 18.03 -10.57 -7.35
CA THR A 433 18.49 -11.96 -7.17
C THR A 433 19.14 -12.13 -5.82
N ARG A 434 18.50 -12.95 -4.97
CA ARG A 434 18.89 -13.17 -3.55
C ARG A 434 19.23 -11.87 -2.82
N CYS A 435 18.40 -10.85 -3.03
CA CYS A 435 18.59 -9.51 -2.49
C CYS A 435 18.00 -9.41 -1.08
N CYS A 436 18.84 -9.13 -0.10
CA CYS A 436 18.48 -8.78 1.27
C CYS A 436 17.82 -7.39 1.27
N LEU A 437 16.53 -7.36 1.64
CA LEU A 437 15.75 -6.11 1.65
C LEU A 437 16.03 -5.21 2.85
N GLY A 438 16.63 -5.74 3.92
CA GLY A 438 16.67 -5.11 5.23
C GLY A 438 15.37 -5.28 6.03
N ASP A 439 14.24 -5.61 5.41
CA ASP A 439 12.97 -5.77 6.11
C ASP A 439 12.99 -6.97 7.07
N VAL A 440 12.89 -6.70 8.38
CA VAL A 440 12.77 -7.72 9.43
C VAL A 440 11.32 -7.96 9.75
N VAL A 441 10.95 -9.24 9.74
CA VAL A 441 9.61 -9.71 10.09
C VAL A 441 9.67 -10.77 11.19
N GLN A 442 8.68 -10.76 12.08
CA GLN A 442 8.50 -11.80 13.09
C GLN A 442 7.40 -12.75 12.66
N VAL A 443 7.66 -14.06 12.72
CA VAL A 443 6.65 -15.09 12.45
C VAL A 443 5.71 -15.18 13.65
N VAL A 444 4.43 -14.89 13.46
CA VAL A 444 3.42 -14.91 14.53
C VAL A 444 2.46 -16.10 14.42
N GLY A 445 2.40 -16.71 13.24
CA GLY A 445 1.57 -17.88 12.99
C GLY A 445 1.91 -18.53 11.66
N ALA A 446 1.03 -19.43 11.21
CA ALA A 446 1.13 -20.09 9.93
C ALA A 446 -0.25 -20.21 9.30
N TYR A 447 -0.30 -20.11 7.98
CA TYR A 447 -1.44 -20.48 7.15
C TYR A 447 -1.01 -21.65 6.27
N ASN A 448 -1.56 -22.83 6.53
CA ASN A 448 -1.04 -24.08 6.01
C ASN A 448 0.47 -24.21 6.30
N ARG A 449 1.33 -24.31 5.28
CA ARG A 449 2.79 -24.39 5.44
C ARG A 449 3.51 -23.05 5.21
N CYS A 450 2.78 -21.95 5.10
CA CYS A 450 3.37 -20.63 4.87
C CYS A 450 3.28 -19.76 6.14
N PRO A 451 4.29 -18.94 6.43
CA PRO A 451 4.32 -18.15 7.65
C PRO A 451 3.39 -16.93 7.55
N VAL A 452 2.72 -16.63 8.66
CA VAL A 452 2.06 -15.36 8.89
C VAL A 452 2.98 -14.51 9.74
N VAL A 453 3.26 -13.30 9.29
CA VAL A 453 4.30 -12.43 9.84
C VAL A 453 3.77 -11.06 10.23
N ARG A 454 4.52 -10.38 11.11
CA ARG A 454 4.41 -8.95 11.41
C ARG A 454 5.70 -8.25 11.03
N PHE A 455 5.61 -7.06 10.47
CA PHE A 455 6.78 -6.19 10.28
C PHE A 455 7.33 -5.75 11.64
N VAL A 456 8.66 -5.74 11.77
CA VAL A 456 9.37 -5.34 13.00
C VAL A 456 10.13 -4.04 12.77
N CYS A 457 11.07 -4.03 11.82
CA CYS A 457 11.92 -2.88 11.50
C CYS A 457 12.61 -3.10 10.15
N ARG A 458 13.30 -2.08 9.63
CA ARG A 458 14.19 -2.22 8.45
C ARG A 458 15.66 -2.04 8.86
N LEU A 459 16.48 -3.06 8.61
CA LEU A 459 17.94 -3.03 8.80
C LEU A 459 18.59 -2.05 7.81
N GLY A 460 19.68 -1.42 8.23
CA GLY A 460 20.38 -0.43 7.41
C GLY A 460 19.73 0.96 7.38
N GLN A 461 18.57 1.14 8.04
CA GLN A 461 18.06 2.45 8.47
C GLN A 461 18.57 2.80 9.87
N ALA A 462 19.71 2.24 10.26
CA ALA A 462 20.35 2.65 11.47
C ALA A 462 21.09 3.96 11.23
N LEU A 463 20.95 4.92 12.14
CA LEU A 463 21.73 6.15 12.11
C LEU A 463 23.12 5.87 12.68
N SER A 464 24.15 6.01 11.86
CA SER A 464 25.56 5.87 12.22
C SER A 464 26.38 7.07 11.77
N VAL A 465 26.71 7.96 12.71
CA VAL A 465 27.52 9.16 12.44
C VAL A 465 29.00 8.95 12.83
N ARG A 466 29.29 8.22 13.91
CA ARG A 466 30.65 7.92 14.39
C ARG A 466 30.89 6.42 14.63
N GLY A 467 30.09 5.56 14.01
CA GLY A 467 30.18 4.10 14.13
C GLY A 467 29.24 3.49 15.16
N GLU A 468 28.36 4.30 15.77
CA GLU A 468 27.17 3.82 16.48
C GLU A 468 26.15 3.25 15.50
N ASP A 469 25.61 2.06 15.73
CA ASP A 469 24.57 1.46 14.89
C ASP A 469 23.19 1.68 15.56
N ILE A 470 22.62 2.89 15.43
CA ILE A 470 21.34 3.22 16.07
C ILE A 470 20.18 2.74 15.19
N ARG A 471 19.69 1.53 15.45
CA ARG A 471 18.51 0.97 14.79
C ARG A 471 17.27 1.88 14.92
N GLU A 472 16.40 1.83 13.92
CA GLU A 472 15.12 2.55 13.86
C GLU A 472 14.26 2.32 15.12
N ASP A 473 14.14 1.08 15.60
CA ASP A 473 13.33 0.76 16.79
C ASP A 473 13.87 1.43 18.07
N VAL A 474 15.19 1.42 18.24
CA VAL A 474 15.87 2.09 19.36
C VAL A 474 15.69 3.61 19.26
N PHE A 475 15.79 4.15 18.05
CA PHE A 475 15.58 5.57 17.79
C PHE A 475 14.12 5.98 18.08
N SER A 476 13.14 5.26 17.53
CA SER A 476 11.71 5.49 17.74
C SER A 476 11.36 5.41 19.23
N GLU A 477 11.92 4.45 19.96
CA GLU A 477 11.72 4.34 21.41
C GLU A 477 12.31 5.54 22.15
N ALA A 478 13.54 5.94 21.83
CA ALA A 478 14.20 7.09 22.44
C ALA A 478 13.45 8.40 22.15
N LEU A 479 13.01 8.60 20.90
CA LEU A 479 12.21 9.75 20.48
C LEU A 479 10.85 9.75 21.19
N GLY A 480 10.19 8.59 21.29
CA GLY A 480 8.94 8.44 22.03
C GLY A 480 9.08 8.81 23.51
N ARG A 481 10.16 8.37 24.16
CA ARG A 481 10.48 8.77 25.55
C ARG A 481 10.74 10.27 25.68
N ALA A 482 11.44 10.88 24.72
CA ALA A 482 11.72 12.31 24.71
C ALA A 482 10.44 13.15 24.53
N VAL A 483 9.58 12.78 23.56
CA VAL A 483 8.28 13.43 23.35
C VAL A 483 7.37 13.27 24.58
N GLY A 484 7.45 12.12 25.28
CA GLY A 484 6.73 11.89 26.53
C GLY A 484 7.09 12.87 27.67
N GLN A 485 8.23 13.57 27.58
CA GLN A 485 8.61 14.62 28.53
C GLN A 485 7.89 15.95 28.27
N TRP A 486 7.16 16.09 27.16
CA TRP A 486 6.41 17.28 26.78
C TRP A 486 4.91 17.07 27.00
N PRO A 487 4.32 17.65 28.06
CA PRO A 487 2.90 17.50 28.35
C PRO A 487 2.03 17.96 27.17
N GLY A 488 1.16 17.08 26.68
CA GLY A 488 0.23 17.37 25.58
C GLY A 488 0.83 17.27 24.17
N ALA A 489 2.10 16.91 24.03
CA ALA A 489 2.72 16.61 22.74
C ALA A 489 2.44 15.15 22.33
N LYS A 490 2.11 14.93 21.05
CA LYS A 490 2.01 13.59 20.47
C LYS A 490 2.90 13.52 19.22
N LEU A 491 3.75 12.50 19.16
CA LEU A 491 4.53 12.20 17.95
C LEU A 491 3.56 11.67 16.89
N LEU A 492 3.51 12.34 15.73
CA LEU A 492 2.65 11.92 14.62
C LEU A 492 3.42 11.12 13.58
N ASP A 493 4.60 11.63 13.23
CA ASP A 493 5.51 11.01 12.28
C ASP A 493 6.93 11.57 12.50
N HIS A 494 7.93 10.82 12.07
CA HIS A 494 9.31 11.26 12.09
C HIS A 494 10.09 10.75 10.90
N SER A 495 11.02 11.58 10.43
CA SER A 495 12.08 11.14 9.52
C SER A 495 13.43 11.58 10.04
N CYS A 496 14.43 10.75 9.77
CA CYS A 496 15.80 11.00 10.14
C CYS A 496 16.71 10.83 8.93
N VAL A 497 17.72 11.68 8.85
CA VAL A 497 18.74 11.62 7.81
C VAL A 497 20.10 11.74 8.47
N GLU A 498 21.00 10.83 8.10
CA GLU A 498 22.41 10.95 8.43
C GLU A 498 23.02 12.11 7.64
N SER A 499 23.67 13.04 8.34
CA SER A 499 24.45 14.09 7.70
C SER A 499 25.91 13.93 8.04
N SER A 500 26.66 13.27 7.17
CA SER A 500 28.12 13.31 7.18
C SER A 500 28.59 14.62 6.57
N ILE A 501 28.53 15.73 7.31
CA ILE A 501 29.24 16.95 6.90
C ILE A 501 30.74 16.65 7.02
N LEU A 502 31.32 16.12 5.93
CA LEU A 502 32.74 16.26 5.66
C LEU A 502 32.97 17.76 5.48
N GLY A 503 33.66 18.37 6.44
CA GLY A 503 34.03 19.78 6.33
C GLY A 503 34.78 19.99 5.02
N ILE A 504 34.12 20.65 4.05
CA ILE A 504 34.83 21.28 2.94
C ILE A 504 35.81 22.23 3.63
N PRO A 505 37.14 22.06 3.45
CA PRO A 505 38.06 23.06 3.94
C PRO A 505 37.72 24.33 3.18
N LEU A 506 37.25 25.35 3.89
CA LEU A 506 37.30 26.70 3.37
C LEU A 506 38.78 26.96 3.07
N LEU A 507 39.15 26.88 1.79
CA LEU A 507 40.46 27.34 1.33
C LEU A 507 40.58 28.83 1.69
N PRO A 508 41.78 29.25 2.13
CA PRO A 508 42.00 30.50 2.87
C PRO A 508 41.63 31.77 2.11
#